data_AF-A0A7Z1AU77-F1
#
_entry.id   AF-A0A7Z1AU77-F1
#
_cell.length_a   1.000
_cell.length_b   1.000
_cell.length_c   1.000
_cell.angle_alpha   90.00
_cell.angle_beta   90.00
_cell.angle_gamma   90.00
#
_symmetry.space_group_name_H-M   'P 1'
#
loop_
_entity.id
_entity.type
_entity.pdbx_description
1 polymer ?
#
loop_
_entity_poly.entity_id
_entity_poly.type
_entity_poly.pdbx_seq_one_letter_code
_entity_poly.pdbx_strand_id
1 'polypeptide(L)'
;MDPTSFSGADLARLSMSERLRDLSEALRVAVAAEDEGLARRLWALLNTEIPAVRESIVAHVRERGGSWDEVGAVTGLGADDARERFGAVEPARTPDPVASAAALDEWYTRHAGLEPLTAFRDPFSRLLEAFTPSEPHCHICVKYEGTTLPAHAGYPTPPGGHLLDDGVWRVGHGPTPFWPAGTLLIESHRHFLDWSDLDDEESRSIGRLIRRFVGPVREATGAPRVHVFSCMEGAPHFHVWLVPRIGEVPSGRTFIGNPGYCSVSEAESVVAKIRAALELAEEGR
;
A
#
# COMPACT_ATOMS: atom_id res chain seq x y z
N MET A 1 -6.73 9.03 12.55
CA MET A 1 -7.86 8.59 13.38
C MET A 1 -7.40 8.58 14.82
N ASP A 2 -8.27 8.94 15.77
CA ASP A 2 -8.00 8.87 17.21
C ASP A 2 -8.22 7.42 17.69
N PRO A 3 -7.25 6.75 18.33
CA PRO A 3 -7.42 5.39 18.86
C PRO A 3 -8.62 5.21 19.78
N THR A 4 -9.09 6.28 20.43
CA THR A 4 -10.23 6.24 21.36
C THR A 4 -11.60 6.40 20.68
N SER A 5 -11.63 6.71 19.37
CA SER A 5 -12.86 6.98 18.62
C SER A 5 -13.54 5.74 18.03
N PHE A 6 -12.91 4.56 18.12
CA PHE A 6 -13.42 3.31 17.53
C PHE A 6 -14.56 2.73 18.36
N SER A 7 -15.70 2.49 17.72
CA SER A 7 -16.83 1.77 18.33
C SER A 7 -16.57 0.26 18.41
N GLY A 8 -17.39 -0.46 19.19
CA GLY A 8 -17.35 -1.93 19.19
C GLY A 8 -17.58 -2.52 17.79
N ALA A 9 -18.46 -1.89 17.00
CA ALA A 9 -18.72 -2.27 15.62
C ALA A 9 -17.50 -2.05 14.71
N ASP A 10 -16.77 -0.94 14.88
CA ASP A 10 -15.52 -0.69 14.15
C ASP A 10 -14.45 -1.72 14.48
N LEU A 11 -14.24 -2.02 15.76
CA LEU A 11 -13.24 -3.00 16.19
C LEU A 11 -13.56 -4.40 15.67
N ALA A 12 -14.84 -4.80 15.69
CA ALA A 12 -15.28 -6.06 15.13
C ALA A 12 -15.12 -6.12 13.60
N ARG A 13 -15.41 -5.00 12.90
CA ARG A 13 -15.18 -4.89 11.46
C ARG A 13 -13.70 -5.01 11.12
N LEU A 14 -12.83 -4.29 11.84
CA LEU A 14 -11.38 -4.36 11.68
C LEU A 14 -10.87 -5.78 11.83
N SER A 15 -11.19 -6.45 12.94
CA SER A 15 -10.73 -7.82 13.18
C SER A 15 -11.23 -8.79 12.12
N MET A 16 -12.50 -8.68 11.71
CA MET A 16 -13.06 -9.49 10.62
C MET A 16 -12.31 -9.25 9.30
N SER A 17 -12.03 -7.99 8.95
CA SER A 17 -11.35 -7.63 7.72
C SER A 17 -9.87 -8.04 7.69
N GLU A 18 -9.16 -7.97 8.82
CA GLU A 18 -7.80 -8.51 8.94
C GLU A 18 -7.75 -10.02 8.71
N ARG A 19 -8.70 -10.77 9.29
CA ARG A 19 -8.76 -12.22 9.06
C ARG A 19 -9.11 -12.57 7.61
N LEU A 20 -10.00 -11.80 6.98
CA LEU A 20 -10.33 -11.96 5.57
C LEU A 20 -9.12 -11.66 4.67
N ARG A 21 -8.35 -10.61 4.98
CA ARG A 21 -7.08 -10.30 4.33
C ARG A 21 -6.10 -11.48 4.45
N ASP A 22 -5.88 -11.96 5.68
CA ASP A 22 -4.91 -13.03 5.95
C ASP A 22 -5.30 -14.34 5.27
N LEU A 23 -6.60 -14.68 5.30
CA LEU A 23 -7.14 -15.83 4.56
C LEU A 23 -6.96 -15.66 3.04
N SER A 24 -7.21 -14.46 2.50
CA SER A 24 -7.01 -14.16 1.09
C SER A 24 -5.55 -14.38 0.67
N GLU A 25 -4.60 -13.88 1.46
CA GLU A 25 -3.17 -14.08 1.23
C GLU A 25 -2.78 -15.56 1.32
N ALA A 26 -3.28 -16.28 2.33
CA ALA A 26 -3.00 -17.70 2.50
C ALA A 26 -3.50 -18.53 1.32
N LEU A 27 -4.70 -18.23 0.80
CA LEU A 27 -5.25 -18.86 -0.39
C LEU A 27 -4.46 -18.50 -1.65
N ARG A 28 -4.04 -17.23 -1.81
CA ARG A 28 -3.22 -16.79 -2.93
C ARG A 28 -1.87 -17.51 -2.97
N VAL A 29 -1.21 -17.64 -1.82
CA VAL A 29 0.04 -18.41 -1.66
C VAL A 29 -0.20 -19.89 -1.97
N ALA A 30 -1.31 -20.46 -1.51
CA ALA A 30 -1.66 -21.86 -1.78
C ALA A 30 -1.83 -22.13 -3.29
N VAL A 31 -2.48 -21.23 -4.03
CA VAL A 31 -2.64 -21.35 -5.49
C VAL A 31 -1.28 -21.36 -6.22
N ALA A 32 -0.31 -20.59 -5.73
CA ALA A 32 1.01 -20.50 -6.33
C ALA A 32 2.02 -21.57 -5.84
N ALA A 33 1.63 -22.40 -4.86
CA ALA A 33 2.54 -23.38 -4.27
C ALA A 33 2.73 -24.61 -5.18
N GLU A 34 3.98 -25.05 -5.29
CA GLU A 34 4.28 -26.37 -5.86
C GLU A 34 3.72 -27.48 -4.94
N ASP A 35 3.24 -28.58 -5.54
CA ASP A 35 2.24 -29.53 -5.02
C ASP A 35 2.53 -30.12 -3.61
N GLU A 36 3.79 -30.12 -3.16
CA GLU A 36 4.16 -30.65 -1.84
C GLU A 36 3.57 -29.84 -0.68
N GLY A 37 2.52 -30.40 -0.07
CA GLY A 37 1.90 -29.89 1.15
C GLY A 37 0.72 -28.94 0.92
N LEU A 38 0.30 -28.71 -0.33
CA LEU A 38 -0.86 -27.88 -0.65
C LEU A 38 -2.13 -28.38 0.05
N ALA A 39 -2.45 -29.67 -0.10
CA ALA A 39 -3.62 -30.28 0.53
C ALA A 39 -3.61 -30.12 2.06
N ARG A 40 -2.43 -30.30 2.69
CA ARG A 40 -2.27 -30.14 4.14
C ARG A 40 -2.51 -28.69 4.57
N ARG A 41 -1.95 -27.72 3.84
CA ARG A 41 -2.14 -26.28 4.09
C ARG A 41 -3.60 -25.88 3.96
N LEU A 42 -4.25 -26.26 2.86
CA LEU A 42 -5.68 -25.99 2.65
C LEU A 42 -6.54 -26.64 3.73
N TRP A 43 -6.26 -27.88 4.10
CA TRP A 43 -6.98 -28.55 5.17
C TRP A 43 -6.81 -27.86 6.53
N ALA A 44 -5.62 -27.34 6.83
CA ALA A 44 -5.40 -26.54 8.03
C ALA A 44 -6.24 -25.25 8.00
N LEU A 45 -6.19 -24.49 6.91
CA LEU A 45 -6.98 -23.25 6.75
C LEU A 45 -8.49 -23.48 6.93
N LEU A 46 -9.02 -24.57 6.37
CA LEU A 46 -10.42 -24.94 6.52
C LEU A 46 -10.83 -25.25 7.96
N ASN A 47 -9.90 -25.76 8.78
CA ASN A 47 -10.17 -26.16 10.16
C ASN A 47 -9.84 -25.08 11.18
N THR A 48 -9.00 -24.09 10.84
CA THR A 48 -8.60 -23.02 11.77
C THR A 48 -9.16 -21.66 11.36
N GLU A 49 -8.82 -21.20 10.16
CA GLU A 49 -9.12 -19.84 9.72
C GLU A 49 -10.60 -19.66 9.37
N ILE A 50 -11.22 -20.63 8.69
CA ILE A 50 -12.63 -20.53 8.34
C ILE A 50 -13.55 -20.45 9.57
N PRO A 51 -13.38 -21.29 10.61
CA PRO A 51 -14.09 -21.11 11.88
C PRO A 51 -13.88 -19.72 12.49
N ALA A 52 -12.65 -19.23 12.55
CA ALA A 52 -12.35 -17.93 13.14
C ALA A 52 -12.97 -16.75 12.36
N VAL A 53 -13.04 -16.85 11.03
CA VAL A 53 -13.78 -15.88 10.18
C VAL A 53 -15.26 -15.92 10.49
N ARG A 54 -15.86 -17.11 10.65
CA ARG A 54 -17.29 -17.24 11.03
C ARG A 54 -17.56 -16.58 12.38
N GLU A 55 -16.72 -16.81 13.37
CA GLU A 55 -16.81 -16.15 14.69
C GLU A 55 -16.74 -14.62 14.57
N SER A 56 -15.84 -14.12 13.72
CA SER A 56 -15.68 -12.67 13.50
C SER A 56 -16.87 -12.04 12.77
N ILE A 57 -17.51 -12.78 11.86
CA ILE A 57 -18.78 -12.37 11.23
C ILE A 57 -19.89 -12.25 12.29
N VAL A 58 -20.02 -13.24 13.17
CA VAL A 58 -21.02 -13.20 14.25
C VAL A 58 -20.74 -12.03 15.19
N ALA A 59 -19.49 -11.83 15.59
CA ALA A 59 -19.09 -10.68 16.40
C ALA A 59 -19.48 -9.34 15.73
N HIS A 60 -19.21 -9.18 14.43
CA HIS A 60 -19.58 -7.97 13.70
C HIS A 60 -21.10 -7.72 13.69
N VAL A 61 -21.91 -8.76 13.51
CA VAL A 61 -23.38 -8.65 13.58
C VAL A 61 -23.83 -8.25 14.99
N ARG A 62 -23.30 -8.90 16.02
CA ARG A 62 -23.67 -8.67 17.43
C ARG A 62 -23.28 -7.28 17.93
N GLU A 63 -22.08 -6.80 17.59
CA GLU A 63 -21.57 -5.48 17.99
C GLU A 63 -22.32 -4.32 17.34
N ARG A 64 -23.00 -4.57 16.20
CA ARG A 64 -23.92 -3.62 15.57
C ARG A 64 -25.34 -3.66 16.17
N GLY A 65 -25.53 -4.42 17.25
CA GLY A 65 -26.82 -4.58 17.93
C GLY A 65 -27.73 -5.64 17.31
N GLY A 66 -27.21 -6.49 16.40
CA GLY A 66 -28.01 -7.50 15.73
C GLY A 66 -28.55 -8.58 16.69
N SER A 67 -29.66 -9.22 16.34
CA SER A 67 -30.33 -10.25 17.14
C SER A 67 -29.73 -11.66 16.91
N TRP A 68 -30.09 -12.63 17.76
CA TRP A 68 -29.71 -14.04 17.51
C TRP A 68 -30.46 -14.66 16.33
N ASP A 69 -31.64 -14.15 15.98
CA ASP A 69 -32.35 -14.54 14.76
C ASP A 69 -31.58 -14.11 13.50
N GLU A 70 -31.01 -12.90 13.51
CA GLU A 70 -30.17 -12.41 12.42
C GLU A 70 -28.87 -13.21 12.29
N VAL A 71 -28.24 -13.54 13.42
CA VAL A 71 -27.08 -14.44 13.42
C VAL A 71 -27.45 -15.82 12.87
N GLY A 72 -28.59 -16.37 13.29
CA GLY A 72 -29.12 -17.62 12.75
C GLY A 72 -29.28 -17.58 11.24
N ALA A 73 -29.88 -16.51 10.71
CA ALA A 73 -30.04 -16.31 9.27
C ALA A 73 -28.71 -16.25 8.50
N VAL A 74 -27.70 -15.54 9.02
CA VAL A 74 -26.37 -15.43 8.38
C VAL A 74 -25.58 -16.76 8.45
N THR A 75 -25.75 -17.52 9.53
CA THR A 75 -25.00 -18.76 9.76
C THR A 75 -25.70 -20.02 9.25
N GLY A 76 -26.99 -19.92 8.88
CA GLY A 76 -27.84 -21.05 8.53
C GLY A 76 -28.28 -21.90 9.73
N LEU A 77 -28.25 -21.34 10.94
CA LEU A 77 -28.63 -22.00 12.20
C LEU A 77 -29.96 -21.44 12.73
N GLY A 78 -30.62 -22.17 13.63
CA GLY A 78 -31.66 -21.60 14.48
C GLY A 78 -31.07 -20.60 15.48
N ALA A 79 -31.88 -19.66 15.99
CA ALA A 79 -31.41 -18.63 16.92
C ALA A 79 -30.82 -19.22 18.21
N ASP A 80 -31.44 -20.25 18.78
CA ASP A 80 -30.97 -20.94 19.98
C ASP A 80 -29.65 -21.68 19.71
N ASP A 81 -29.55 -22.42 18.59
CA ASP A 81 -28.33 -23.13 18.18
C ASP A 81 -27.18 -22.15 17.90
N ALA A 82 -27.47 -21.00 17.27
CA ALA A 82 -26.51 -19.94 17.03
C ALA A 82 -26.01 -19.35 18.36
N ARG A 83 -26.91 -19.12 19.32
CA ARG A 83 -26.57 -18.61 20.65
C ARG A 83 -25.75 -19.62 21.45
N GLU A 84 -26.09 -20.90 21.41
CA GLU A 84 -25.32 -21.95 22.06
C GLU A 84 -23.90 -22.02 21.48
N ARG A 85 -23.80 -21.99 20.15
CA ARG A 85 -22.53 -22.13 19.43
C ARG A 85 -21.60 -20.92 19.57
N PHE A 86 -22.14 -19.71 19.48
CA PHE A 86 -21.34 -18.49 19.38
C PHE A 86 -21.48 -17.55 20.58
N GLY A 87 -22.45 -17.75 21.46
CA GLY A 87 -22.78 -16.81 22.54
C GLY A 87 -21.72 -16.70 23.64
N ALA A 88 -20.80 -17.67 23.72
CA ALA A 88 -19.65 -17.63 24.62
C ALA A 88 -18.33 -17.25 23.93
N VAL A 89 -18.34 -17.02 22.61
CA VAL A 89 -17.13 -16.68 21.86
C VAL A 89 -16.88 -15.19 22.01
N GLU A 90 -15.76 -14.85 22.64
CA GLU A 90 -15.28 -13.47 22.73
C GLU A 90 -14.69 -13.03 21.38
N PRO A 91 -15.12 -11.88 20.83
CA PRO A 91 -14.55 -11.34 19.60
C PRO A 91 -13.05 -11.10 19.74
N ALA A 92 -12.29 -11.52 18.72
CA ALA A 92 -10.91 -11.05 18.59
C ALA A 92 -10.90 -9.53 18.39
N ARG A 93 -9.96 -8.85 19.03
CA ARG A 93 -9.78 -7.39 18.93
C ARG A 93 -8.38 -7.08 18.45
N THR A 94 -8.26 -6.06 17.60
CA THR A 94 -6.94 -5.56 17.19
C THR A 94 -6.31 -4.74 18.32
N PRO A 95 -5.03 -4.96 18.65
CA PRO A 95 -4.33 -4.18 19.68
C PRO A 95 -4.03 -2.74 19.25
N ASP A 96 -3.95 -2.46 17.94
CA ASP A 96 -3.76 -1.11 17.40
C ASP A 96 -4.71 -0.89 16.21
N PRO A 97 -5.92 -0.37 16.44
CA PRO A 97 -6.92 -0.21 15.40
C PRO A 97 -6.52 0.82 14.32
N VAL A 98 -5.66 1.79 14.66
CA VAL A 98 -5.19 2.79 13.70
C VAL A 98 -4.19 2.16 12.73
N ALA A 99 -3.21 1.41 13.24
CA ALA A 99 -2.26 0.69 12.41
C ALA A 99 -2.95 -0.39 11.55
N SER A 100 -3.91 -1.13 12.13
CA SER A 100 -4.71 -2.12 11.39
C SER A 100 -5.49 -1.52 10.23
N ALA A 101 -6.16 -0.38 10.45
CA ALA A 101 -6.89 0.31 9.39
C ALA A 101 -5.96 0.77 8.26
N ALA A 102 -4.80 1.35 8.60
CA ALA A 102 -3.80 1.78 7.61
C ALA A 102 -3.25 0.59 6.80
N ALA A 103 -2.97 -0.54 7.46
CA ALA A 103 -2.50 -1.75 6.78
C ALA A 103 -3.57 -2.34 5.83
N LEU A 104 -4.85 -2.24 6.19
CA LEU A 104 -5.95 -2.66 5.32
C LEU A 104 -6.14 -1.71 4.13
N ASP A 105 -6.03 -0.40 4.32
CA ASP A 105 -6.03 0.59 3.22
C ASP A 105 -4.89 0.31 2.22
N GLU A 106 -3.69 0.04 2.72
CA GLU A 106 -2.54 -0.35 1.89
C GLU A 106 -2.80 -1.65 1.14
N TRP A 107 -3.25 -2.70 1.84
CA TRP A 107 -3.54 -3.99 1.24
C TRP A 107 -4.58 -3.88 0.13
N TYR A 108 -5.66 -3.12 0.36
CA TYR A 108 -6.73 -2.92 -0.60
C TYR A 108 -6.24 -2.18 -1.84
N THR A 109 -5.46 -1.11 -1.64
CA THR A 109 -4.87 -0.36 -2.75
C THR A 109 -3.91 -1.24 -3.58
N ARG A 110 -3.14 -2.12 -2.92
CA ARG A 110 -2.15 -3.00 -3.58
C ARG A 110 -2.80 -4.11 -4.40
N HIS A 111 -3.85 -4.74 -3.88
CA HIS A 111 -4.40 -5.97 -4.47
C HIS A 111 -5.71 -5.77 -5.24
N ALA A 112 -6.46 -4.71 -4.95
CA ALA A 112 -7.73 -4.40 -5.62
C ALA A 112 -7.60 -3.25 -6.63
N GLY A 113 -6.37 -2.90 -7.06
CA GLY A 113 -5.96 -1.71 -7.83
C GLY A 113 -6.66 -1.42 -9.18
N LEU A 114 -7.78 -2.08 -9.49
CA LEU A 114 -8.65 -1.85 -10.63
C LEU A 114 -10.16 -1.84 -10.28
N GLU A 115 -10.52 -1.88 -9.00
CA GLU A 115 -11.91 -1.86 -8.53
C GLU A 115 -12.38 -0.42 -8.21
N PRO A 116 -13.68 -0.08 -8.36
CA PRO A 116 -14.19 1.27 -8.08
C PRO A 116 -13.86 1.81 -6.67
N LEU A 117 -13.64 0.92 -5.70
CA LEU A 117 -13.33 1.29 -4.32
C LEU A 117 -11.90 1.85 -4.16
N THR A 118 -10.96 1.54 -5.06
CA THR A 118 -9.59 2.12 -5.02
C THR A 118 -9.52 3.53 -5.57
N ALA A 119 -10.62 4.06 -6.13
CA ALA A 119 -10.70 5.45 -6.59
C ALA A 119 -10.72 6.47 -5.44
N PHE A 120 -10.82 6.00 -4.19
CA PHE A 120 -10.93 6.85 -3.01
C PHE A 120 -9.71 6.70 -2.10
N ARG A 121 -9.26 7.82 -1.53
CA ARG A 121 -8.26 7.85 -0.45
C ARG A 121 -8.79 7.07 0.77
N ASP A 122 -7.97 6.21 1.37
CA ASP A 122 -8.29 5.42 2.57
C ASP A 122 -9.56 4.54 2.38
N PRO A 123 -9.56 3.64 1.38
CA PRO A 123 -10.76 2.96 0.89
C PRO A 123 -11.45 2.06 1.94
N PHE A 124 -10.67 1.46 2.84
CA PHE A 124 -11.19 0.69 3.95
C PHE A 124 -11.59 1.59 5.12
N SER A 125 -10.73 2.53 5.52
CA SER A 125 -10.99 3.39 6.68
C SER A 125 -12.31 4.15 6.55
N ARG A 126 -12.70 4.59 5.34
CA ARG A 126 -14.01 5.22 5.08
C ARG A 126 -15.25 4.42 5.50
N LEU A 127 -15.08 3.12 5.73
CA LEU A 127 -16.15 2.21 6.14
C LEU A 127 -16.32 2.13 7.66
N LEU A 128 -15.45 2.82 8.42
CA LEU A 128 -15.45 2.88 9.88
C LEU A 128 -16.18 4.12 10.38
N GLU A 129 -16.89 4.01 11.50
CA GLU A 129 -17.56 5.12 12.18
C GLU A 129 -16.53 6.12 12.75
N ALA A 130 -15.38 5.63 13.22
CA ALA A 130 -14.23 6.41 13.66
C ALA A 130 -13.58 7.25 12.55
N PHE A 131 -13.94 7.01 11.27
CA PHE A 131 -13.36 7.75 10.18
C PHE A 131 -13.84 9.19 10.18
N THR A 132 -12.90 10.09 10.46
CA THR A 132 -13.07 11.51 10.19
C THR A 132 -12.31 11.85 8.92
N PRO A 133 -12.99 12.35 7.86
CA PRO A 133 -12.30 12.87 6.70
C PRO A 133 -11.28 13.92 7.14
N SER A 134 -10.00 13.71 6.84
CA SER A 134 -9.01 14.75 7.03
C SER A 134 -9.18 15.81 5.93
N GLU A 135 -8.90 17.07 6.27
CA GLU A 135 -8.78 18.10 5.23
C GLU A 135 -7.74 17.63 4.19
N PRO A 136 -7.97 17.90 2.89
CA PRO A 136 -7.01 17.53 1.86
C PRO A 136 -5.70 18.25 2.12
N HIS A 137 -4.74 17.52 2.68
CA HIS A 137 -3.36 17.95 2.80
C HIS A 137 -2.54 17.27 1.72
N CYS A 138 -1.58 18.00 1.18
CA CYS A 138 -0.61 17.45 0.27
C CYS A 138 0.31 16.45 1.00
N HIS A 139 0.29 15.19 0.57
CA HIS A 139 1.12 14.14 1.17
C HIS A 139 2.62 14.44 1.05
N ILE A 140 3.08 15.03 -0.06
CA ILE A 140 4.51 15.33 -0.22
C ILE A 140 4.94 16.45 0.74
N CYS A 141 4.18 17.54 0.87
CA CYS A 141 4.40 18.56 1.90
C CYS A 141 4.43 17.98 3.32
N VAL A 142 3.46 17.16 3.70
CA VAL A 142 3.40 16.57 5.05
C VAL A 142 4.59 15.62 5.30
N LYS A 143 5.02 14.87 4.28
CA LYS A 143 6.28 14.10 4.31
C LYS A 143 7.48 15.02 4.58
N TYR A 144 7.54 16.19 3.95
CA TYR A 144 8.66 17.11 4.09
C TYR A 144 8.71 17.81 5.44
N GLU A 145 7.56 17.96 6.10
CA GLU A 145 7.45 18.42 7.48
C GLU A 145 7.92 17.37 8.50
N GLY A 146 8.32 16.17 8.04
CA GLY A 146 8.81 15.08 8.89
C GLY A 146 7.69 14.25 9.51
N THR A 147 6.45 14.41 9.03
CA THR A 147 5.32 13.61 9.48
C THR A 147 5.29 12.27 8.75
N THR A 148 5.03 11.20 9.48
CA THR A 148 4.89 9.86 8.93
C THR A 148 3.66 9.78 8.02
N LEU A 149 3.83 9.28 6.79
CA LEU A 149 2.72 9.08 5.87
C LEU A 149 2.61 7.64 5.37
N PRO A 150 1.38 7.17 5.10
CA PRO A 150 1.14 5.86 4.50
C PRO A 150 1.86 5.66 3.15
N ALA A 151 2.21 6.74 2.45
CA ALA A 151 2.89 6.69 1.15
C ALA A 151 4.21 5.90 1.17
N HIS A 152 4.92 5.80 2.30
CA HIS A 152 6.10 4.93 2.45
C HIS A 152 5.79 3.71 3.31
N ALA A 153 4.58 3.14 3.27
CA ALA A 153 4.17 2.09 4.21
C ALA A 153 4.40 2.49 5.70
N GLY A 154 4.28 3.79 6.00
CA GLY A 154 4.51 4.33 7.35
C GLY A 154 5.97 4.60 7.72
N TYR A 155 6.92 4.62 6.77
CA TYR A 155 8.30 5.06 7.06
C TYR A 155 8.48 6.59 6.89
N PRO A 156 9.28 7.26 7.76
CA PRO A 156 9.57 8.69 7.62
C PRO A 156 10.52 8.99 6.44
N THR A 157 11.21 7.96 5.95
CA THR A 157 12.17 8.04 4.84
C THR A 157 11.88 6.93 3.84
N PRO A 158 12.09 7.17 2.53
CA PRO A 158 11.93 6.11 1.53
C PRO A 158 12.94 4.97 1.78
N PRO A 159 12.62 3.72 1.39
CA PRO A 159 13.57 2.61 1.46
C PRO A 159 14.90 2.94 0.78
N GLY A 160 16.02 2.71 1.48
CA GLY A 160 17.36 3.06 1.02
C GLY A 160 17.72 4.56 1.13
N GLY A 161 16.84 5.37 1.71
CA GLY A 161 17.03 6.80 1.90
C GLY A 161 16.92 7.64 0.63
N HIS A 162 17.23 8.93 0.75
CA HIS A 162 17.26 9.83 -0.40
C HIS A 162 18.56 9.66 -1.19
N LEU A 163 18.45 9.62 -2.51
CA LEU A 163 19.58 9.66 -3.45
C LEU A 163 20.02 11.09 -3.74
N LEU A 164 19.11 12.05 -3.63
CA LEU A 164 19.36 13.48 -3.76
C LEU A 164 18.39 14.26 -2.87
N ASP A 165 18.89 15.33 -2.28
CA ASP A 165 18.11 16.39 -1.64
C ASP A 165 18.91 17.69 -1.74
N ASP A 166 18.61 18.52 -2.73
CA ASP A 166 19.41 19.71 -3.08
C ASP A 166 18.69 21.05 -2.80
N GLY A 167 17.54 21.01 -2.13
CA GLY A 167 16.72 22.18 -1.85
C GLY A 167 15.79 22.61 -2.99
N VAL A 168 15.97 22.07 -4.20
CA VAL A 168 15.06 22.27 -5.34
C VAL A 168 14.29 20.98 -5.60
N TRP A 169 15.00 19.86 -5.59
CA TRP A 169 14.48 18.51 -5.81
C TRP A 169 14.89 17.56 -4.71
N ARG A 170 14.02 16.58 -4.46
CA ARG A 170 14.31 15.43 -3.63
C ARG A 170 14.07 14.17 -4.44
N VAL A 171 14.98 13.22 -4.37
CA VAL A 171 14.91 11.95 -5.11
C VAL A 171 15.06 10.78 -4.17
N GLY A 172 14.11 9.85 -4.21
CA GLY A 172 14.11 8.62 -3.42
C GLY A 172 13.30 7.53 -4.08
N HIS A 173 13.33 6.32 -3.51
CA HIS A 173 12.49 5.23 -4.01
C HIS A 173 11.01 5.55 -3.82
N GLY A 174 10.18 5.16 -4.79
CA GLY A 174 8.74 5.27 -4.69
C GLY A 174 8.14 4.30 -3.66
N PRO A 175 6.82 4.35 -3.41
CA PRO A 175 6.13 3.41 -2.54
C PRO A 175 6.29 1.96 -3.04
N THR A 176 6.85 1.07 -2.23
CA THR A 176 7.06 -0.34 -2.60
C THR A 176 5.78 -1.15 -2.87
N PRO A 177 4.60 -0.85 -2.27
CA PRO A 177 3.37 -1.59 -2.55
C PRO A 177 2.85 -1.44 -3.98
N PHE A 178 3.23 -0.37 -4.70
CA PHE A 178 2.65 -0.01 -6.00
C PHE A 178 3.65 0.02 -7.16
N TRP A 179 4.95 -0.13 -6.86
CA TRP A 179 6.00 0.10 -7.84
C TRP A 179 7.11 -0.94 -7.78
N PRO A 180 7.67 -1.34 -8.93
CA PRO A 180 8.76 -2.30 -8.98
C PRO A 180 10.04 -1.70 -8.40
N ALA A 181 10.95 -2.58 -8.00
CA ALA A 181 12.24 -2.21 -7.43
C ALA A 181 13.02 -1.27 -8.36
N GLY A 182 13.50 -0.15 -7.83
CA GLY A 182 14.28 0.84 -8.58
C GLY A 182 13.43 1.95 -9.18
N THR A 183 12.12 1.96 -8.89
CA THR A 183 11.26 3.10 -9.20
C THR A 183 11.68 4.30 -8.35
N LEU A 184 12.02 5.41 -9.00
CA LEU A 184 12.36 6.64 -8.30
C LEU A 184 11.26 7.69 -8.45
N LEU A 185 11.09 8.46 -7.38
CA LEU A 185 10.29 9.68 -7.36
C LEU A 185 11.23 10.88 -7.33
N ILE A 186 11.07 11.78 -8.31
CA ILE A 186 11.66 13.11 -8.30
C ILE A 186 10.56 14.05 -7.84
N GLU A 187 10.68 14.58 -6.64
CA GLU A 187 9.71 15.46 -6.02
C GLU A 187 10.27 16.88 -5.97
N SER A 188 9.46 17.87 -6.33
CA SER A 188 9.82 19.28 -6.10
C SER A 188 9.86 19.57 -4.60
N HIS A 189 10.74 20.48 -4.16
CA HIS A 189 10.71 21.02 -2.80
C HIS A 189 9.51 21.94 -2.59
N ARG A 190 9.31 22.87 -3.52
CA ARG A 190 8.19 23.79 -3.53
C ARG A 190 6.89 23.08 -3.92
N HIS A 191 5.79 23.45 -3.29
CA HIS A 191 4.47 22.97 -3.70
C HIS A 191 4.00 23.70 -4.97
N PHE A 192 3.78 22.94 -6.03
CA PHE A 192 3.05 23.34 -7.24
C PHE A 192 2.49 22.09 -7.93
N LEU A 193 1.65 22.25 -8.95
CA LEU A 193 0.93 21.12 -9.55
C LEU A 193 1.32 20.91 -11.01
N ASP A 194 1.54 21.98 -11.75
CA ASP A 194 1.67 21.91 -13.20
C ASP A 194 3.06 22.27 -13.69
N TRP A 195 3.41 21.73 -14.87
CA TRP A 195 4.66 22.04 -15.55
C TRP A 195 4.80 23.54 -15.86
N SER A 196 3.69 24.27 -16.00
CA SER A 196 3.68 25.72 -16.20
C SER A 196 4.06 26.51 -14.95
N ASP A 197 4.00 25.89 -13.76
CA ASP A 197 4.31 26.55 -12.50
C ASP A 197 5.79 26.49 -12.15
N LEU A 198 6.59 25.71 -12.90
CA LEU A 198 8.04 25.61 -12.72
C LEU A 198 8.68 27.01 -12.79
N ASP A 199 9.53 27.31 -11.83
CA ASP A 199 10.40 28.47 -11.92
C ASP A 199 11.60 28.21 -12.87
N ASP A 200 12.41 29.24 -13.10
CA ASP A 200 13.56 29.16 -14.01
C ASP A 200 14.60 28.12 -13.56
N GLU A 201 14.81 27.93 -12.25
CA GLU A 201 15.77 26.96 -11.73
C GLU A 201 15.24 25.53 -11.87
N GLU A 202 14.01 25.29 -11.46
CA GLU A 202 13.30 24.01 -11.58
C GLU A 202 13.21 23.58 -13.07
N SER A 203 12.81 24.49 -13.96
CA SER A 203 12.72 24.22 -15.41
C SER A 203 14.08 23.87 -16.03
N ARG A 204 15.16 24.57 -15.65
CA ARG A 204 16.51 24.30 -16.18
C ARG A 204 17.12 23.01 -15.64
N SER A 205 16.70 22.56 -14.46
CA SER A 205 17.32 21.43 -13.75
C SER A 205 16.60 20.10 -13.98
N ILE A 206 15.27 20.07 -14.11
CA ILE A 206 14.48 18.81 -14.15
C ILE A 206 14.92 17.85 -15.28
N GLY A 207 15.17 18.35 -16.49
CA GLY A 207 15.62 17.51 -17.60
C GLY A 207 17.02 16.91 -17.37
N ARG A 208 17.92 17.66 -16.73
CA ARG A 208 19.24 17.16 -16.34
C ARG A 208 19.13 16.12 -15.24
N LEU A 209 18.21 16.33 -14.32
CA LEU A 209 17.95 15.42 -13.21
C LEU A 209 17.41 14.07 -13.71
N ILE A 210 16.42 14.09 -14.60
CA ILE A 210 15.92 12.87 -15.27
C ILE A 210 17.08 12.14 -15.98
N ARG A 211 17.91 12.86 -16.75
CA ARG A 211 19.08 12.27 -17.42
C ARG A 211 20.08 11.66 -16.43
N ARG A 212 20.31 12.31 -15.29
CA ARG A 212 21.24 11.85 -14.24
C ARG A 212 20.83 10.48 -13.69
N PHE A 213 19.54 10.24 -13.49
CA PHE A 213 19.04 9.02 -12.84
C PHE A 213 18.65 7.90 -13.80
N VAL A 214 18.18 8.19 -15.01
CA VAL A 214 17.71 7.15 -15.95
C VAL A 214 18.78 6.10 -16.28
N GLY A 215 20.03 6.51 -16.48
CA GLY A 215 21.14 5.58 -16.74
C GLY A 215 21.45 4.66 -15.56
N PRO A 216 21.77 5.20 -14.38
CA PRO A 216 22.00 4.43 -13.15
C PRO A 216 20.84 3.50 -12.76
N VAL A 217 19.58 3.94 -12.88
CA VAL A 217 18.41 3.08 -12.65
C VAL A 217 18.41 1.90 -13.61
N ARG A 218 18.66 2.15 -14.90
CA ARG A 218 18.72 1.10 -15.92
C ARG A 218 19.81 0.08 -15.62
N GLU A 219 21.00 0.54 -15.22
CA GLU A 219 22.13 -0.31 -14.87
C GLU A 219 21.83 -1.17 -13.63
N ALA A 220 21.34 -0.55 -12.56
CA ALA A 220 21.06 -1.22 -11.29
C ALA A 220 19.95 -2.28 -11.37
N THR A 221 18.99 -2.07 -12.26
CA THR A 221 17.81 -2.94 -12.44
C THR A 221 17.95 -3.93 -13.60
N GLY A 222 18.88 -3.69 -14.53
CA GLY A 222 18.93 -4.40 -15.81
C GLY A 222 17.72 -4.13 -16.73
N ALA A 223 16.89 -3.13 -16.41
CA ALA A 223 15.66 -2.90 -17.15
C ALA A 223 15.94 -2.48 -18.60
N PRO A 224 15.25 -3.05 -19.61
CA PRO A 224 15.38 -2.62 -21.00
C PRO A 224 14.92 -1.17 -21.23
N ARG A 225 14.07 -0.62 -20.34
CA ARG A 225 13.55 0.73 -20.43
C ARG A 225 13.21 1.27 -19.03
N VAL A 226 13.48 2.56 -18.83
CA VAL A 226 12.93 3.36 -17.73
C VAL A 226 11.93 4.35 -18.34
N HIS A 227 10.69 4.32 -17.85
CA HIS A 227 9.64 5.23 -18.27
C HIS A 227 9.63 6.47 -17.39
N VAL A 228 9.35 7.62 -17.98
CA VAL A 228 9.17 8.89 -17.26
C VAL A 228 7.69 9.24 -17.32
N PHE A 229 7.08 9.51 -16.18
CA PHE A 229 5.66 9.80 -16.07
C PHE A 229 5.41 10.79 -14.92
N SER A 230 4.39 11.64 -15.04
CA SER A 230 3.96 12.54 -13.97
C SER A 230 2.43 12.58 -13.95
N CYS A 231 1.83 12.44 -12.77
CA CYS A 231 0.40 12.63 -12.55
C CYS A 231 0.18 13.11 -11.13
N MET A 232 -0.51 14.25 -11.00
CA MET A 232 -0.74 14.92 -9.73
C MET A 232 -2.17 14.71 -9.22
N GLU A 233 -2.98 13.94 -9.95
CA GLU A 233 -4.38 13.65 -9.57
C GLU A 233 -4.48 12.72 -8.36
N GLY A 234 -3.49 11.83 -8.16
CA GLY A 234 -3.42 10.93 -7.00
C GLY A 234 -2.69 11.53 -5.79
N ALA A 235 -1.72 12.42 -6.04
CA ALA A 235 -0.97 13.14 -5.03
C ALA A 235 -0.72 14.58 -5.54
N PRO A 236 -1.48 15.59 -5.07
CA PRO A 236 -1.47 16.94 -5.63
C PRO A 236 -0.22 17.70 -5.18
N HIS A 237 0.93 17.34 -5.76
CA HIS A 237 2.23 17.98 -5.60
C HIS A 237 3.10 17.56 -6.77
N PHE A 238 3.90 18.45 -7.33
CA PHE A 238 4.67 18.14 -8.52
C PHE A 238 5.73 17.07 -8.24
N HIS A 239 5.56 15.93 -8.88
CA HIS A 239 6.51 14.83 -8.86
C HIS A 239 6.57 14.11 -10.22
N VAL A 240 7.74 13.54 -10.50
CA VAL A 240 8.03 12.77 -11.72
C VAL A 240 8.51 11.39 -11.32
N TRP A 241 7.90 10.37 -11.90
CA TRP A 241 8.23 8.96 -11.75
C TRP A 241 9.26 8.53 -12.77
N LEU A 242 10.28 7.79 -12.32
CA LEU A 242 11.17 7.01 -13.15
C LEU A 242 10.88 5.53 -12.89
N VAL A 243 10.16 4.87 -13.80
CA VAL A 243 9.65 3.52 -13.59
C VAL A 243 10.42 2.53 -14.48
N PRO A 244 11.31 1.69 -13.91
CA PRO A 244 12.00 0.65 -14.66
C PRO A 244 11.03 -0.46 -15.03
N ARG A 245 11.02 -0.88 -16.30
CA ARG A 245 10.24 -2.02 -16.77
C ARG A 245 10.99 -3.32 -16.46
N ILE A 246 10.68 -3.94 -15.33
CA ILE A 246 11.38 -5.14 -14.83
C ILE A 246 10.55 -6.39 -15.07
N GLY A 247 11.21 -7.48 -15.47
CA GLY A 247 10.57 -8.77 -15.75
C GLY A 247 9.78 -8.79 -17.06
N GLU A 248 8.97 -9.84 -17.21
CA GLU A 248 8.15 -10.09 -18.41
C GLU A 248 6.80 -9.34 -18.36
N VAL A 249 6.85 -8.04 -18.11
CA VAL A 249 5.66 -7.18 -18.11
C VAL A 249 5.39 -6.59 -19.51
N PRO A 250 4.11 -6.34 -19.88
CA PRO A 250 3.74 -5.72 -21.14
C PRO A 250 4.50 -4.42 -21.39
N SER A 251 4.77 -4.08 -22.66
CA SER A 251 5.37 -2.80 -23.03
C SER A 251 4.30 -1.77 -23.42
N GLY A 252 4.66 -0.48 -23.40
CA GLY A 252 3.77 0.60 -23.81
C GLY A 252 2.84 1.08 -22.68
N ARG A 253 1.65 1.54 -23.04
CA ARG A 253 0.71 2.19 -22.10
C ARG A 253 0.17 1.24 -21.02
N THR A 254 0.09 -0.06 -21.32
CA THR A 254 -0.40 -1.08 -20.39
C THR A 254 0.54 -1.30 -19.20
N PHE A 255 1.84 -1.06 -19.37
CA PHE A 255 2.83 -1.18 -18.30
C PHE A 255 2.50 -0.28 -17.11
N ILE A 256 2.20 1.00 -17.37
CA ILE A 256 1.97 2.00 -16.31
C ILE A 256 0.71 1.68 -15.50
N GLY A 257 -0.27 0.99 -16.09
CA GLY A 257 -1.46 0.55 -15.36
C GLY A 257 -1.21 -0.60 -14.38
N ASN A 258 -0.13 -1.37 -14.55
CA ASN A 258 0.27 -2.43 -13.63
C ASN A 258 1.80 -2.64 -13.70
N PRO A 259 2.59 -1.73 -13.08
CA PRO A 259 4.04 -1.74 -13.19
C PRO A 259 4.71 -2.81 -12.31
N GLY A 260 3.96 -3.45 -11.41
CA GLY A 260 4.45 -4.38 -10.41
C GLY A 260 4.71 -3.72 -9.05
N TYR A 261 5.18 -4.50 -8.08
CA TYR A 261 5.53 -4.06 -6.73
C TYR A 261 6.88 -4.66 -6.32
N CYS A 262 7.45 -4.22 -5.20
CA CYS A 262 8.59 -4.88 -4.57
C CYS A 262 8.44 -4.91 -3.04
N SER A 263 9.32 -5.66 -2.39
CA SER A 263 9.55 -5.60 -0.95
C SER A 263 10.48 -4.44 -0.59
N VAL A 264 10.47 -4.05 0.69
CA VAL A 264 11.37 -3.02 1.23
C VAL A 264 12.84 -3.41 1.03
N SER A 265 13.20 -4.67 1.27
CA SER A 265 14.58 -5.15 1.12
C SER A 265 15.05 -5.14 -0.34
N GLU A 266 14.16 -5.46 -1.30
CA GLU A 266 14.45 -5.31 -2.73
C GLU A 266 14.68 -3.85 -3.11
N ALA A 267 13.86 -2.93 -2.57
CA ALA A 267 14.01 -1.49 -2.78
C ALA A 267 15.32 -0.95 -2.18
N GLU A 268 15.68 -1.34 -0.96
CA GLU A 268 16.96 -0.95 -0.34
C GLU A 268 18.17 -1.44 -1.15
N SER A 269 18.13 -2.72 -1.55
CA SER A 269 19.19 -3.35 -2.34
C SER A 269 19.41 -2.65 -3.68
N VAL A 270 18.34 -2.31 -4.40
CA VAL A 270 18.47 -1.63 -5.69
C VAL A 270 18.84 -0.16 -5.54
N VAL A 271 18.38 0.54 -4.49
CA VAL A 271 18.80 1.92 -4.20
C VAL A 271 20.30 1.98 -3.92
N ALA A 272 20.86 1.01 -3.19
CA ALA A 272 22.30 0.91 -2.99
C ALA A 272 23.06 0.75 -4.33
N LYS A 273 22.56 -0.08 -5.25
CA LYS A 273 23.13 -0.25 -6.60
C LYS A 273 23.03 1.03 -7.43
N ILE A 274 21.89 1.74 -7.36
CA ILE A 274 21.71 3.02 -8.05
C ILE A 274 22.72 4.04 -7.55
N ARG A 275 22.94 4.11 -6.22
CA ARG A 275 23.93 5.00 -5.61
C ARG A 275 25.35 4.70 -6.13
N ALA A 276 25.77 3.44 -6.14
CA ALA A 276 27.06 3.05 -6.69
C ALA A 276 27.20 3.39 -8.19
N ALA A 277 26.14 3.19 -8.98
CA ALA A 277 26.14 3.56 -10.40
C ALA A 277 26.18 5.08 -10.64
N LEU A 278 25.62 5.89 -9.73
CA LEU A 278 25.73 7.35 -9.77
C LEU A 278 27.17 7.82 -9.50
N GLU A 279 27.82 7.25 -8.48
CA GLU A 279 29.21 7.55 -8.12
C GLU A 279 30.16 7.26 -9.29
N LEU A 280 30.06 6.07 -9.90
CA LEU A 280 30.85 5.71 -11.08
C LEU A 280 30.60 6.64 -12.28
N ALA A 281 29.35 7.06 -12.48
CA ALA A 281 28.99 7.98 -13.56
C ALA A 281 29.45 9.43 -13.31
N GLU A 282 29.81 9.77 -12.08
CA GLU A 282 30.38 11.07 -11.70
C GLU A 282 31.91 11.06 -11.79
N GLU A 283 32.56 9.94 -11.45
CA GLU A 283 34.02 9.75 -11.61
C GLU A 283 34.48 9.69 -13.07
N GLY A 284 33.62 9.23 -13.98
CA GLY A 284 33.90 9.15 -15.41
C GLY A 284 33.65 10.43 -16.22
N ARG A 285 33.30 11.55 -15.57
CA ARG A 285 33.06 12.87 -16.20
C ARG A 285 34.21 13.83 -15.95
#